data_AF-F4WG35-F1
#
_entry.id   AF-F4WG35-F1
#
_cell.length_a   1.000
_cell.length_b   1.000
_cell.length_c   1.000
_cell.angle_alpha   90.00
_cell.angle_beta   90.00
_cell.angle_gamma   90.00
#
_symmetry.space_group_name_H-M   'P 1'
#
loop_
_entity.id
_entity.type
_entity.pdbx_description
1 polymer ?
#
loop_
_entity_poly.entity_id
_entity_poly.type
_entity_poly.pdbx_seq_one_letter_code
_entity_poly.pdbx_strand_id
1 'polypeptide(L)'
;MGQRREDKSTRQVERQVVRQVYADKEYDELIKPVMIAAKFVSFWPLERDHSISAEVFKTCHVLWFFFVLISMCISVTADIVNNFNDLDELTACALTGSALYLATLRLIIYTTSQKDMLYVVEIMRKDWTCSSYEDRVVLKEKCFFAFRLAKCFIIMVIVTVTTFSCIPILEAYVFGREKTFPFRGYFFVNQSVTPVYECIYVFNVMGGFFGGGTIIGATSFNFVAITHGSAKFAVLRKRLEAMNSNDPNADRAMANCIKDHQNAITFADALERIINILALGQFVISTGLVCFAGFQITSMMKNKARLMKYSMFLNSAVLELFMFSFSGHALIDEAIHSSLSLQSPVINLRPTLVTNQSDAVSKSAYCSYWIGGTFGRSLQIVMMRSKVPSRITAAKFYSMSLESFSQVLSTSFSYIMVLMTASEESPILTSLSTQLQQALKTLNSHIYKSFVLYKLDVASCPKSFLPNPNHISHLAFYGTPCTHNSWCSLFRTGVVGSKESDNIQKQNGTVSSTEVLTKLARSFTRSLLVG
;
A
#
# COMPACT_ATOMS: atom_id res chain seq x y z
N MET A 1 14.41 52.89 15.73
CA MET A 1 13.33 52.03 15.20
C MET A 1 13.78 51.12 14.05
N GLY A 2 14.69 51.54 13.15
CA GLY A 2 15.22 50.71 12.05
C GLY A 2 15.91 49.41 12.49
N GLN A 3 16.88 49.50 13.41
CA GLN A 3 17.59 48.32 13.97
C GLN A 3 16.67 47.25 14.59
N ARG A 4 15.54 47.66 15.21
CA ARG A 4 14.57 46.74 15.82
C ARG A 4 13.66 46.05 14.79
N ARG A 5 13.55 46.61 13.57
CA ARG A 5 12.87 45.97 12.42
C ARG A 5 13.82 45.04 11.67
N GLU A 6 15.09 45.41 11.51
CA GLU A 6 16.12 44.52 10.96
C GLU A 6 16.33 43.28 11.84
N ASP A 7 16.49 43.43 13.15
CA ASP A 7 16.66 42.29 14.07
C ASP A 7 15.43 41.36 14.08
N LYS A 8 14.21 41.89 13.88
CA LYS A 8 13.01 41.07 13.69
C LYS A 8 12.97 40.34 12.34
N SER A 9 13.43 40.99 11.27
CA SER A 9 13.55 40.40 9.93
C SER A 9 14.58 39.27 9.92
N THR A 10 15.76 39.51 10.50
CA THR A 10 16.84 38.52 10.60
C THR A 10 16.41 37.30 11.42
N ARG A 11 15.75 37.50 12.58
CA ARG A 11 15.20 36.39 13.38
C ARG A 11 14.08 35.63 12.67
N GLN A 12 13.31 36.27 11.79
CA GLN A 12 12.28 35.59 10.99
C GLN A 12 12.93 34.72 9.90
N VAL A 13 13.96 35.22 9.24
CA VAL A 13 14.74 34.47 8.25
C VAL A 13 15.43 33.27 8.91
N GLU A 14 16.09 33.45 10.06
CA GLU A 14 16.69 32.34 10.80
C GLU A 14 15.68 31.27 11.20
N ARG A 15 14.49 31.66 11.68
CA ARG A 15 13.41 30.71 12.01
C ARG A 15 12.89 29.96 10.78
N GLN A 16 12.83 30.61 9.61
CA GLN A 16 12.45 29.95 8.36
C GLN A 16 13.52 28.95 7.91
N VAL A 17 14.80 29.33 7.97
CA VAL A 17 15.94 28.45 7.63
C VAL A 17 15.95 27.22 8.54
N VAL A 18 15.81 27.40 9.87
CA VAL A 18 15.78 26.27 10.82
C VAL A 18 14.59 25.33 10.54
N ARG A 19 13.40 25.87 10.22
CA ARG A 19 12.22 25.07 9.86
C ARG A 19 12.41 24.30 8.56
N GLN A 20 13.09 24.89 7.58
CA GLN A 20 13.37 24.25 6.31
C GLN A 20 14.36 23.09 6.50
N VAL A 21 15.46 23.31 7.23
CA VAL A 21 16.44 22.27 7.57
C VAL A 21 15.80 21.10 8.32
N TYR A 22 14.86 21.36 9.23
CA TYR A 22 14.12 20.30 9.92
C TYR A 22 13.21 19.50 8.99
N ALA A 23 12.52 20.18 8.07
CA ALA A 23 11.63 19.53 7.10
C ALA A 23 12.40 18.67 6.10
N ASP A 24 13.57 19.13 5.67
CA ASP A 24 14.48 18.37 4.80
C ASP A 24 14.92 17.08 5.47
N LYS A 25 15.42 17.18 6.72
CA LYS A 25 15.85 16.00 7.50
C LYS A 25 14.73 15.00 7.73
N GLU A 26 13.54 15.46 8.09
CA GLU A 26 12.38 14.60 8.34
C GLU A 26 11.97 13.84 7.07
N TYR A 27 11.87 14.54 5.93
CA TYR A 27 11.55 13.88 4.66
C TYR A 27 12.60 12.83 4.28
N ASP A 28 13.88 13.20 4.39
CA ASP A 28 14.98 12.31 4.05
C ASP A 28 14.97 11.05 4.95
N GLU A 29 14.66 11.17 6.25
CA GLU A 29 14.51 10.01 7.15
C GLU A 29 13.35 9.09 6.75
N LEU A 30 12.20 9.66 6.35
CA LEU A 30 11.01 8.90 5.96
C LEU A 30 11.18 8.17 4.63
N ILE A 31 11.76 8.84 3.62
CA ILE A 31 11.93 8.26 2.28
C ILE A 31 13.14 7.31 2.23
N LYS A 32 14.11 7.41 3.16
CA LYS A 32 15.36 6.64 3.13
C LYS A 32 15.19 5.13 2.96
N PRO A 33 14.29 4.42 3.66
CA PRO A 33 14.09 2.99 3.45
C PRO A 33 13.66 2.66 2.02
N VAL A 34 12.72 3.43 1.47
CA VAL A 34 12.21 3.28 0.10
C VAL A 34 13.31 3.61 -0.91
N MET A 35 14.05 4.69 -0.67
CA MET A 35 15.17 5.11 -1.52
C MET A 35 16.28 4.04 -1.53
N ILE A 36 16.67 3.48 -0.39
CA ILE A 36 17.70 2.43 -0.32
C ILE A 36 17.25 1.20 -1.11
N ALA A 37 16.00 0.76 -0.92
CA ALA A 37 15.46 -0.38 -1.66
C ALA A 37 15.41 -0.12 -3.18
N ALA A 38 15.00 1.08 -3.61
CA ALA A 38 14.98 1.45 -5.02
C ALA A 38 16.40 1.60 -5.59
N LYS A 39 17.37 2.10 -4.82
CA LYS A 39 18.78 2.19 -5.23
C LYS A 39 19.42 0.82 -5.39
N PHE A 40 19.08 -0.14 -4.52
CA PHE A 40 19.57 -1.53 -4.61
C PHE A 40 19.28 -2.17 -5.98
N VAL A 41 18.16 -1.82 -6.62
CA VAL A 41 17.76 -2.33 -7.95
C VAL A 41 18.09 -1.34 -9.08
N SER A 42 18.75 -0.23 -8.77
CA SER A 42 18.96 0.89 -9.72
C SER A 42 17.69 1.50 -10.30
N PHE A 43 16.56 1.36 -9.60
CA PHE A 43 15.33 2.05 -9.96
C PHE A 43 15.45 3.53 -9.69
N TRP A 44 16.01 3.93 -8.54
CA TRP A 44 16.06 5.34 -8.11
C TRP A 44 16.73 6.25 -9.16
N PRO A 45 16.18 7.45 -9.44
CA PRO A 45 16.69 8.28 -10.52
C PRO A 45 18.02 8.92 -10.13
N LEU A 46 18.87 9.16 -11.11
CA LEU A 46 20.09 9.94 -10.91
C LEU A 46 19.71 11.42 -10.81
N GLU A 47 20.46 12.17 -10.01
CA GLU A 47 20.30 13.62 -9.92
C GLU A 47 20.69 14.29 -11.25
N ARG A 48 20.21 15.51 -11.50
CA ARG A 48 20.43 16.19 -12.79
C ARG A 48 21.91 16.44 -13.09
N ASP A 49 22.70 16.73 -12.05
CA ASP A 49 24.12 17.07 -12.15
C ASP A 49 25.04 15.86 -11.85
N HIS A 50 24.70 14.69 -12.37
CA HIS A 50 25.48 13.46 -12.13
C HIS A 50 26.73 13.36 -13.01
N SER A 51 27.75 12.66 -12.52
CA SER A 51 28.94 12.36 -13.30
C SER A 51 28.67 11.28 -14.36
N ILE A 52 29.41 11.35 -15.48
CA ILE A 52 29.37 10.32 -16.53
C ILE A 52 29.68 8.92 -15.94
N SER A 53 30.59 8.85 -14.95
CA SER A 53 30.90 7.59 -14.26
C SER A 53 29.72 6.98 -13.52
N ALA A 54 28.84 7.80 -12.92
CA ALA A 54 27.66 7.33 -12.22
C ALA A 54 26.60 6.79 -13.20
N GLU A 55 26.47 7.41 -14.38
CA GLU A 55 25.59 6.94 -15.44
C GLU A 55 26.03 5.59 -16.01
N VAL A 56 27.34 5.44 -16.31
CA VAL A 56 27.91 4.18 -16.78
C VAL A 56 27.76 3.09 -15.73
N PHE A 57 28.04 3.39 -14.45
CA PHE A 57 27.88 2.43 -13.36
C PHE A 57 26.43 1.95 -13.23
N LYS A 58 25.46 2.88 -13.24
CA LYS A 58 24.02 2.53 -13.20
C LYS A 58 23.63 1.66 -14.38
N THR A 59 24.10 1.99 -15.59
CA THR A 59 23.79 1.23 -16.81
C THR A 59 24.34 -0.20 -16.73
N CYS A 60 25.62 -0.35 -16.37
CA CYS A 60 26.23 -1.67 -16.16
C CYS A 60 25.49 -2.49 -15.09
N HIS A 61 25.11 -1.85 -13.99
CA HIS A 61 24.38 -2.50 -12.90
C HIS A 61 22.97 -2.96 -13.33
N VAL A 62 22.24 -2.13 -14.09
CA VAL A 62 20.93 -2.51 -14.66
C VAL A 62 21.07 -3.68 -15.64
N LEU A 63 22.08 -3.67 -16.51
CA LEU A 63 22.33 -4.77 -17.45
C LEU A 63 22.65 -6.08 -16.72
N TRP A 64 23.42 -6.02 -15.63
CA TRP A 64 23.68 -7.16 -14.77
C TRP A 64 22.39 -7.71 -14.13
N PHE A 65 21.51 -6.84 -13.63
CA PHE A 65 20.22 -7.24 -13.08
C PHE A 65 19.33 -7.93 -14.12
N PHE A 66 19.29 -7.40 -15.34
CA PHE A 66 18.59 -8.04 -16.45
C PHE A 66 19.14 -9.42 -16.76
N PHE A 67 20.47 -9.56 -16.83
CA PHE A 67 21.13 -10.85 -17.08
C PHE A 67 20.74 -11.89 -16.03
N VAL A 68 20.81 -11.55 -14.74
CA VAL A 68 20.47 -12.48 -13.66
C VAL A 68 18.98 -12.85 -13.69
N LEU A 69 18.06 -11.88 -13.84
CA LEU A 69 16.63 -12.18 -13.86
C LEU A 69 16.21 -13.00 -15.09
N ILE A 70 16.73 -12.68 -16.28
CA ILE A 70 16.42 -13.43 -17.51
C ILE A 70 16.95 -14.86 -17.40
N SER A 71 18.18 -15.04 -16.88
CA SER A 71 18.74 -16.36 -16.62
C SER A 71 17.84 -17.19 -15.70
N MET A 72 17.34 -16.59 -14.60
CA MET A 72 16.38 -17.26 -13.71
C MET A 72 15.05 -17.59 -14.39
N CYS A 73 14.51 -16.69 -15.21
CA CYS A 73 13.29 -16.96 -15.98
C CYS A 73 13.46 -18.16 -16.91
N ILE A 74 14.61 -18.27 -17.59
CA ILE A 74 14.93 -19.42 -18.46
C ILE A 74 15.00 -20.71 -17.63
N SER A 75 15.74 -20.69 -16.52
CA SER A 75 15.87 -21.85 -15.63
C SER A 75 14.53 -22.34 -15.07
N VAL A 76 13.66 -21.42 -14.65
CA VAL A 76 12.33 -21.79 -14.13
C VAL A 76 11.43 -22.32 -15.24
N THR A 77 11.50 -21.75 -16.44
CA THR A 77 10.70 -22.23 -17.58
C THR A 77 11.10 -23.63 -18.00
N ALA A 78 12.40 -23.93 -18.00
CA ALA A 78 12.90 -25.28 -18.25
C ALA A 78 12.40 -26.28 -17.19
N ASP A 79 12.33 -25.87 -15.92
CA ASP A 79 11.81 -26.71 -14.82
C ASP A 79 10.31 -27.02 -15.01
N ILE A 80 9.52 -26.01 -15.39
CA ILE A 80 8.08 -26.16 -15.69
C ILE A 80 7.85 -27.18 -16.81
N VAL A 81 8.67 -27.14 -17.87
CA VAL A 81 8.55 -28.07 -19.01
C VAL A 81 8.94 -29.49 -18.62
N ASN A 82 9.97 -29.66 -17.79
CA ASN A 82 10.44 -30.98 -17.38
C ASN A 82 9.50 -31.66 -16.38
N ASN A 83 8.90 -30.89 -15.45
CA ASN A 83 8.10 -31.44 -14.36
C ASN A 83 6.60 -31.21 -14.56
N PHE A 84 6.15 -31.10 -15.81
CA PHE A 84 4.75 -30.79 -16.14
C PHE A 84 3.73 -31.82 -15.62
N ASN A 85 4.17 -33.06 -15.41
CA ASN A 85 3.29 -34.15 -14.97
C ASN A 85 3.02 -34.17 -13.46
N ASP A 86 3.80 -33.45 -12.65
CA ASP A 86 3.63 -33.38 -11.21
C ASP A 86 3.00 -32.02 -10.84
N LEU A 87 1.75 -32.04 -10.36
CA LEU A 87 0.98 -30.84 -10.06
C LEU A 87 1.59 -30.04 -8.89
N ASP A 88 2.16 -30.71 -7.89
CA ASP A 88 2.79 -30.04 -6.74
C ASP A 88 4.08 -29.34 -7.17
N GLU A 89 4.87 -29.98 -8.04
CA GLU A 89 6.09 -29.35 -8.56
C GLU A 89 5.78 -28.23 -9.56
N LEU A 90 4.83 -28.47 -10.46
CA LEU A 90 4.39 -27.51 -11.47
C LEU A 90 3.88 -26.21 -10.82
N THR A 91 3.06 -26.31 -9.78
CA THR A 91 2.51 -25.12 -9.09
C THR A 91 3.59 -24.34 -8.32
N ALA A 92 4.59 -25.00 -7.74
CA ALA A 92 5.73 -24.34 -7.10
C ALA A 92 6.58 -23.57 -8.13
N CYS A 93 6.80 -24.17 -9.29
CA CYS A 93 7.56 -23.56 -10.38
C CYS A 93 6.78 -22.41 -11.02
N ALA A 94 5.47 -22.57 -11.24
CA ALA A 94 4.60 -21.51 -11.75
C ALA A 94 4.52 -20.31 -10.79
N LEU A 95 4.48 -20.56 -9.47
CA LEU A 95 4.55 -19.51 -8.45
C LEU A 95 5.86 -18.70 -8.56
N THR A 96 6.99 -19.39 -8.60
CA THR A 96 8.32 -18.76 -8.67
C THR A 96 8.51 -18.03 -10.01
N GLY A 97 8.10 -18.65 -11.11
CA GLY A 97 8.22 -18.10 -12.46
C GLY A 97 7.38 -16.85 -12.63
N SER A 98 6.11 -16.87 -12.22
CA SER A 98 5.23 -15.70 -12.32
C SER A 98 5.75 -14.50 -11.50
N ALA A 99 6.34 -14.74 -10.32
CA ALA A 99 7.01 -13.68 -9.54
C ALA A 99 8.24 -13.10 -10.28
N LEU A 100 9.07 -13.95 -10.90
CA LEU A 100 10.24 -13.50 -11.67
C LEU A 100 9.85 -12.76 -12.97
N TYR A 101 8.82 -13.22 -13.68
CA TYR A 101 8.30 -12.52 -14.85
C TYR A 101 7.81 -11.12 -14.48
N LEU A 102 7.07 -10.97 -13.37
CA LEU A 102 6.66 -9.66 -12.90
C LEU A 102 7.86 -8.80 -12.47
N ALA A 103 8.91 -9.40 -11.87
CA ALA A 103 10.14 -8.70 -11.54
C ALA A 103 10.85 -8.14 -12.80
N THR A 104 10.91 -8.92 -13.89
CA THR A 104 11.46 -8.44 -15.17
C THR A 104 10.62 -7.30 -15.77
N LEU A 105 9.29 -7.42 -15.74
CA LEU A 105 8.38 -6.36 -16.20
C LEU A 105 8.59 -5.06 -15.41
N ARG A 106 8.73 -5.15 -14.08
CA ARG A 106 9.05 -3.99 -13.23
C ARG A 106 10.36 -3.35 -13.63
N LEU A 107 11.42 -4.14 -13.80
CA LEU A 107 12.73 -3.62 -14.21
C LEU A 107 12.66 -2.88 -15.55
N ILE A 108 11.94 -3.41 -16.54
CA ILE A 108 11.71 -2.73 -17.84
C ILE A 108 10.99 -1.39 -17.63
N ILE A 109 9.85 -1.39 -16.94
CA ILE A 109 9.03 -0.18 -16.79
C ILE A 109 9.78 0.92 -16.03
N TYR A 110 10.48 0.58 -14.95
CA TYR A 110 11.21 1.58 -14.16
C TYR A 110 12.45 2.10 -14.88
N THR A 111 13.11 1.29 -15.71
CA THR A 111 14.25 1.75 -16.51
C THR A 111 13.80 2.65 -17.67
N THR A 112 12.64 2.41 -18.27
CA THR A 112 12.09 3.29 -19.32
C THR A 112 11.47 4.57 -18.75
N SER A 113 10.91 4.53 -17.54
CA SER A 113 10.14 5.65 -16.95
C SER A 113 10.98 6.57 -16.05
N GLN A 114 12.30 6.59 -16.21
CA GLN A 114 13.23 7.34 -15.35
C GLN A 114 12.94 8.85 -15.28
N LYS A 115 12.53 9.45 -16.41
CA LYS A 115 12.20 10.89 -16.48
C LYS A 115 10.99 11.25 -15.62
N ASP A 116 9.92 10.47 -15.75
CA ASP A 116 8.68 10.67 -14.98
C ASP A 116 8.92 10.42 -13.48
N MET A 117 9.72 9.39 -13.15
CA MET A 117 10.03 9.08 -11.77
C MET A 117 10.94 10.14 -11.11
N LEU A 118 11.91 10.70 -11.84
CA LEU A 118 12.70 11.86 -11.36
C LEU A 118 11.80 13.05 -11.05
N TYR A 119 10.89 13.38 -11.98
CA TYR A 119 9.90 14.44 -11.79
C TYR A 119 9.05 14.20 -10.52
N VAL A 120 8.53 12.99 -10.33
CA VAL A 120 7.71 12.63 -9.15
C VAL A 120 8.50 12.81 -7.86
N VAL A 121 9.73 12.28 -7.79
CA VAL A 121 10.59 12.35 -6.58
C VAL A 121 10.90 13.81 -6.22
N GLU A 122 11.20 14.64 -7.22
CA GLU A 122 11.54 16.05 -7.03
C GLU A 122 10.33 16.86 -6.55
N ILE A 123 9.14 16.60 -7.11
CA ILE A 123 7.90 17.22 -6.66
C ILE A 123 7.53 16.78 -5.25
N MET A 124 7.66 15.50 -4.91
CA MET A 124 7.38 15.01 -3.55
C MET A 124 8.25 15.69 -2.50
N ARG A 125 9.55 15.82 -2.79
CA ARG A 125 10.49 16.55 -1.93
C ARG A 125 10.10 18.03 -1.82
N LYS A 126 9.87 18.70 -2.95
CA LYS A 126 9.50 20.14 -2.99
C LYS A 126 8.21 20.41 -2.21
N ASP A 127 7.19 19.59 -2.37
CA ASP A 127 5.94 19.72 -1.63
C ASP A 127 6.18 19.56 -0.13
N TRP A 128 7.03 18.62 0.29
CA TRP A 128 7.30 18.44 1.70
C TRP A 128 8.02 19.64 2.32
N THR A 129 9.01 20.20 1.63
CA THR A 129 9.96 21.17 2.18
C THR A 129 9.49 22.62 2.01
N CYS A 130 8.75 22.92 0.94
CA CYS A 130 8.28 24.27 0.62
C CYS A 130 6.81 24.56 0.99
N SER A 131 6.03 23.57 1.42
CA SER A 131 4.62 23.80 1.80
C SER A 131 4.45 24.64 3.06
N SER A 132 3.32 25.35 3.14
CA SER A 132 2.88 26.03 4.37
C SER A 132 2.68 25.02 5.50
N TYR A 133 2.74 25.48 6.75
CA TYR A 133 2.52 24.63 7.93
C TYR A 133 1.18 23.90 7.86
N GLU A 134 0.11 24.61 7.50
CA GLU A 134 -1.25 24.03 7.44
C GLU A 134 -1.41 22.97 6.36
N ASP A 135 -0.75 23.15 5.22
CA ASP A 135 -0.78 22.16 4.13
C ASP A 135 0.11 20.97 4.47
N ARG A 136 1.26 21.22 5.10
CA ARG A 136 2.18 20.19 5.56
C ARG A 136 1.53 19.27 6.59
N VAL A 137 0.68 19.79 7.48
CA VAL A 137 -0.07 18.95 8.44
C VAL A 137 -0.97 17.96 7.71
N VAL A 138 -1.75 18.42 6.72
CA VAL A 138 -2.64 17.56 5.91
C VAL A 138 -1.82 16.55 5.10
N LEU A 139 -0.69 16.98 4.52
CA LEU A 139 0.22 16.12 3.78
C LEU A 139 0.79 15.01 4.67
N LYS A 140 1.26 15.36 5.87
CA LYS A 140 1.84 14.44 6.85
C LYS A 140 0.85 13.39 7.31
N GLU A 141 -0.36 13.82 7.68
CA GLU A 141 -1.42 12.94 8.18
C GLU A 141 -1.67 11.77 7.22
N LYS A 142 -1.71 12.05 5.92
CA LYS A 142 -1.90 11.04 4.87
C LYS A 142 -0.64 10.24 4.55
N CYS A 143 0.50 10.91 4.37
CA CYS A 143 1.71 10.26 3.90
C CYS A 143 2.44 9.45 5.00
N PHE A 144 2.29 9.78 6.29
CA PHE A 144 2.93 9.02 7.39
C PHE A 144 2.44 7.58 7.48
N PHE A 145 1.14 7.36 7.24
CA PHE A 145 0.62 6.01 7.13
C PHE A 145 1.30 5.27 5.99
N ALA A 146 1.46 5.92 4.83
CA ALA A 146 2.09 5.32 3.67
C ALA A 146 3.55 4.92 3.93
N PHE A 147 4.34 5.82 4.52
CA PHE A 147 5.74 5.57 4.86
C PHE A 147 5.91 4.42 5.87
N ARG A 148 5.08 4.40 6.93
CA ARG A 148 5.13 3.33 7.95
C ARG A 148 4.77 1.97 7.34
N LEU A 149 3.68 1.90 6.59
CA LEU A 149 3.27 0.65 5.97
C LEU A 149 4.28 0.16 4.92
N ALA A 150 4.87 1.07 4.12
CA ALA A 150 5.95 0.73 3.20
C ALA A 150 7.17 0.16 3.94
N LYS A 151 7.57 0.74 5.09
CA LYS A 151 8.65 0.21 5.93
C LYS A 151 8.34 -1.20 6.44
N CYS A 152 7.12 -1.45 6.91
CA CYS A 152 6.69 -2.78 7.34
C CYS A 152 6.72 -3.79 6.18
N PHE A 153 6.26 -3.39 5.00
CA PHE A 153 6.30 -4.21 3.79
C PHE A 153 7.74 -4.56 3.38
N ILE A 154 8.66 -3.58 3.38
CA ILE A 154 10.08 -3.79 3.11
C ILE A 154 10.66 -4.87 4.04
N ILE A 155 10.41 -4.77 5.35
CA ILE A 155 10.90 -5.73 6.35
C ILE A 155 10.31 -7.13 6.10
N MET A 156 9.00 -7.22 5.86
CA MET A 156 8.30 -8.49 5.59
C MET A 156 8.89 -9.23 4.39
N VAL A 157 9.16 -8.53 3.28
CA VAL A 157 9.73 -9.16 2.08
C VAL A 157 11.19 -9.56 2.31
N ILE A 158 12.01 -8.73 2.98
CA ILE A 158 13.41 -9.09 3.31
C ILE A 158 13.45 -10.36 4.16
N VAL A 159 12.61 -10.44 5.19
CA VAL A 159 12.51 -11.63 6.06
C VAL A 159 12.08 -12.84 5.25
N THR A 160 11.12 -12.68 4.33
CA THR A 160 10.63 -13.77 3.47
C THR A 160 11.75 -14.30 2.57
N VAL A 161 12.43 -13.43 1.80
CA VAL A 161 13.53 -13.82 0.90
C VAL A 161 14.69 -14.47 1.65
N THR A 162 15.03 -13.93 2.82
CA THR A 162 16.07 -14.50 3.70
C THR A 162 15.66 -15.89 4.20
N THR A 163 14.40 -16.05 4.59
CA THR A 163 13.86 -17.34 5.04
C THR A 163 13.88 -18.39 3.93
N PHE A 164 13.52 -18.01 2.70
CA PHE A 164 13.63 -18.87 1.52
C PHE A 164 15.08 -19.31 1.28
N SER A 165 16.03 -18.40 1.45
CA SER A 165 17.46 -18.66 1.29
C SER A 165 18.04 -19.54 2.40
N CYS A 166 17.67 -19.33 3.67
CA CYS A 166 18.29 -20.03 4.80
C CYS A 166 17.76 -21.45 5.02
N ILE A 167 16.47 -21.72 4.74
CA ILE A 167 15.87 -23.02 5.06
C ILE A 167 16.54 -24.20 4.35
N PRO A 168 16.84 -24.17 3.04
CA PRO A 168 17.51 -25.29 2.38
C PRO A 168 18.93 -25.53 2.90
N ILE A 169 19.65 -24.48 3.32
CA ILE A 169 20.97 -24.62 3.99
C ILE A 169 20.81 -25.38 5.30
N LEU A 170 19.82 -25.01 6.12
CA LEU A 170 19.54 -25.70 7.38
C LEU A 170 19.15 -27.16 7.13
N GLU A 171 18.26 -27.42 6.17
CA GLU A 171 17.84 -28.79 5.82
C GLU A 171 19.01 -29.64 5.33
N ALA A 172 19.89 -29.11 4.47
CA ALA A 172 21.01 -29.85 3.92
C ALA A 172 22.13 -30.11 4.95
N TYR A 173 22.57 -29.08 5.67
CA TYR A 173 23.78 -29.16 6.50
C TYR A 173 23.50 -29.51 7.98
N VAL A 174 22.35 -29.13 8.52
CA VAL A 174 22.01 -29.37 9.94
C VAL A 174 21.18 -30.64 10.09
N PHE A 175 20.19 -30.84 9.21
CA PHE A 175 19.29 -31.99 9.28
C PHE A 175 19.70 -33.15 8.37
N GLY A 176 20.76 -33.00 7.57
CA GLY A 176 21.28 -34.05 6.69
C GLY A 176 20.30 -34.48 5.59
N ARG A 177 19.38 -33.60 5.18
CA ARG A 177 18.42 -33.85 4.08
C ARG A 177 19.07 -33.61 2.72
N GLU A 178 18.38 -34.02 1.66
CA GLU A 178 18.83 -33.79 0.29
C GLU A 178 19.02 -32.29 -0.01
N LYS A 179 20.09 -32.00 -0.75
CA LYS A 179 20.46 -30.66 -1.19
C LYS A 179 19.38 -30.13 -2.15
N THR A 180 18.73 -29.02 -1.78
CA THR A 180 17.68 -28.38 -2.59
C THR A 180 17.98 -26.89 -2.77
N PHE A 181 17.56 -26.34 -3.90
CA PHE A 181 17.70 -24.90 -4.17
C PHE A 181 16.58 -24.09 -3.49
N PRO A 182 16.85 -22.84 -3.05
CA PRO A 182 15.87 -22.00 -2.37
C PRO A 182 14.75 -21.55 -3.30
N PHE A 183 15.07 -21.27 -4.56
CA PHE A 183 14.13 -21.04 -5.64
C PHE A 183 14.28 -22.19 -6.66
N ARG A 184 13.16 -22.85 -6.98
CA ARG A 184 13.11 -23.93 -7.99
C ARG A 184 13.62 -23.43 -9.35
N GLY A 185 14.20 -24.31 -10.14
CA GLY A 185 14.80 -23.97 -11.43
C GLY A 185 15.67 -25.12 -11.95
N TYR A 186 15.53 -25.41 -13.24
CA TYR A 186 16.33 -26.41 -13.92
C TYR A 186 17.58 -25.75 -14.51
N PHE A 187 18.74 -26.16 -14.01
CA PHE A 187 20.04 -25.74 -14.54
C PHE A 187 20.59 -26.85 -15.43
N PHE A 188 20.96 -26.53 -16.67
CA PHE A 188 21.46 -27.46 -17.71
C PHE A 188 22.85 -28.07 -17.41
N VAL A 189 23.29 -28.06 -16.16
CA VAL A 189 24.60 -28.52 -15.70
C VAL A 189 24.38 -29.53 -14.56
N ASN A 190 25.26 -30.52 -14.42
CA ASN A 190 25.14 -31.52 -13.36
C ASN A 190 25.18 -30.86 -11.95
N GLN A 191 24.03 -30.86 -11.29
CA GLN A 191 23.75 -30.11 -10.06
C GLN A 191 24.29 -30.81 -8.80
N SER A 192 24.68 -32.08 -8.91
CA SER A 192 25.08 -32.91 -7.76
C SER A 192 26.58 -32.86 -7.47
N VAL A 193 27.38 -32.20 -8.31
CA VAL A 193 28.84 -32.16 -8.22
C VAL A 193 29.29 -30.89 -7.49
N THR A 194 30.02 -31.04 -6.37
CA THR A 194 30.72 -29.93 -5.70
C THR A 194 31.98 -29.58 -6.51
N PRO A 195 32.27 -28.29 -6.83
CA PRO A 195 31.71 -27.04 -6.29
C PRO A 195 30.58 -26.39 -7.12
N VAL A 196 30.05 -27.07 -8.14
CA VAL A 196 29.07 -26.50 -9.08
C VAL A 196 27.74 -26.22 -8.37
N TYR A 197 27.31 -27.13 -7.49
CA TYR A 197 26.13 -26.93 -6.65
C TYR A 197 26.20 -25.61 -5.87
N GLU A 198 27.31 -25.37 -5.19
CA GLU A 198 27.53 -24.20 -4.35
C GLU A 198 27.55 -22.90 -5.17
N CYS A 199 28.11 -22.93 -6.37
CA CYS A 199 28.09 -21.79 -7.29
C CYS A 199 26.67 -21.46 -7.79
N ILE A 200 25.92 -22.47 -8.22
CA ILE A 200 24.53 -22.30 -8.66
C ILE A 200 23.65 -21.85 -7.49
N TYR A 201 23.91 -22.35 -6.29
CA TYR A 201 23.21 -21.94 -5.08
C TYR A 201 23.38 -20.45 -4.80
N VAL A 202 24.62 -19.93 -4.85
CA VAL A 202 24.90 -18.49 -4.69
C VAL A 202 24.19 -17.68 -5.78
N PHE A 203 24.24 -18.14 -7.03
CA PHE A 203 23.53 -17.50 -8.14
C PHE A 203 22.00 -17.47 -7.91
N ASN A 204 21.43 -18.57 -7.42
CA ASN A 204 20.01 -18.71 -7.07
C ASN A 204 19.56 -17.75 -5.97
N VAL A 205 20.35 -17.65 -4.89
CA VAL A 205 20.12 -16.68 -3.81
C VAL A 205 20.20 -15.24 -4.33
N MET A 206 21.21 -14.92 -5.17
CA MET A 206 21.34 -13.61 -5.79
C MET A 206 20.10 -13.25 -6.63
N GLY A 207 19.61 -14.18 -7.46
CA GLY A 207 18.38 -13.99 -8.22
C GLY A 207 17.15 -13.75 -7.33
N GLY A 208 17.05 -14.48 -6.21
CA GLY A 208 15.99 -14.27 -5.22
C GLY A 208 16.01 -12.89 -4.57
N PHE A 209 17.19 -12.42 -4.15
CA PHE A 209 17.37 -11.08 -3.60
C PHE A 209 17.10 -9.98 -4.64
N PHE A 210 17.50 -10.19 -5.89
CA PHE A 210 17.22 -9.24 -6.97
C PHE A 210 15.73 -9.20 -7.31
N GLY A 211 15.09 -10.36 -7.45
CA GLY A 211 13.65 -10.48 -7.63
C GLY A 211 12.91 -9.78 -6.49
N GLY A 212 13.20 -10.14 -5.24
CA GLY A 212 12.66 -9.50 -4.04
C GLY A 212 12.90 -7.99 -3.99
N GLY A 213 14.12 -7.55 -4.33
CA GLY A 213 14.47 -6.14 -4.42
C GLY A 213 13.56 -5.36 -5.37
N THR A 214 13.26 -5.90 -6.56
CA THR A 214 12.36 -5.24 -7.53
C THR A 214 10.95 -5.06 -6.94
N ILE A 215 10.46 -6.05 -6.17
CA ILE A 215 9.16 -6.00 -5.49
C ILE A 215 9.17 -4.88 -4.44
N ILE A 216 10.18 -4.89 -3.57
CA ILE A 216 10.34 -3.94 -2.48
C ILE A 216 10.41 -2.52 -3.02
N GLY A 217 11.29 -2.27 -3.99
CA GLY A 217 11.52 -0.95 -4.58
C GLY A 217 10.28 -0.42 -5.32
N ALA A 218 9.72 -1.22 -6.23
CA ALA A 218 8.59 -0.79 -7.06
C ALA A 218 7.33 -0.52 -6.23
N THR A 219 6.95 -1.47 -5.37
CA THR A 219 5.68 -1.41 -4.64
C THR A 219 5.71 -0.34 -3.56
N SER A 220 6.82 -0.21 -2.84
CA SER A 220 6.96 0.83 -1.81
C SER A 220 6.98 2.24 -2.42
N PHE A 221 7.69 2.43 -3.54
CA PHE A 221 7.71 3.72 -4.24
C PHE A 221 6.32 4.09 -4.75
N ASN A 222 5.67 3.20 -5.50
CA ASN A 222 4.33 3.44 -6.05
C ASN A 222 3.32 3.79 -4.95
N PHE A 223 3.34 3.04 -3.85
CA PHE A 223 2.43 3.25 -2.74
C PHE A 223 2.56 4.66 -2.12
N VAL A 224 3.79 5.07 -1.82
CA VAL A 224 4.06 6.40 -1.25
C VAL A 224 3.74 7.50 -2.27
N ALA A 225 4.14 7.33 -3.53
CA ALA A 225 3.96 8.35 -4.55
C ALA A 225 2.47 8.58 -4.90
N ILE A 226 1.69 7.51 -5.05
CA ILE A 226 0.23 7.61 -5.28
C ILE A 226 -0.46 8.27 -4.07
N THR A 227 -0.09 7.87 -2.85
CA THR A 227 -0.68 8.45 -1.63
C THR A 227 -0.31 9.93 -1.49
N HIS A 228 0.91 10.33 -1.89
CA HIS A 228 1.29 11.74 -1.96
C HIS A 228 0.45 12.49 -3.00
N GLY A 229 0.17 11.88 -4.15
CA GLY A 229 -0.73 12.41 -5.17
C GLY A 229 -2.13 12.69 -4.62
N SER A 230 -2.72 11.76 -3.87
CA SER A 230 -4.03 11.99 -3.23
C SER A 230 -3.98 13.07 -2.15
N ALA A 231 -2.87 13.19 -1.43
CA ALA A 231 -2.66 14.26 -0.45
C ALA A 231 -2.55 15.64 -1.10
N LYS A 232 -1.94 15.76 -2.29
CA LYS A 232 -1.94 17.03 -3.06
C LYS A 232 -3.36 17.49 -3.39
N PHE A 233 -4.24 16.59 -3.82
CA PHE A 233 -5.65 16.92 -4.07
C PHE A 233 -6.40 17.28 -2.78
N ALA A 234 -6.08 16.66 -1.65
CA ALA A 234 -6.66 17.02 -0.36
C ALA A 234 -6.25 18.43 0.11
N VAL A 235 -4.98 18.79 -0.04
CA VAL A 235 -4.48 20.14 0.24
C VAL A 235 -5.19 21.18 -0.63
N LEU A 236 -5.30 20.91 -1.94
CA LEU A 236 -6.02 21.79 -2.87
C LEU A 236 -7.48 22.00 -2.45
N ARG A 237 -8.18 20.93 -2.07
CA ARG A 237 -9.58 21.01 -1.61
C ARG A 237 -9.74 21.90 -0.39
N LYS A 238 -8.87 21.73 0.61
CA LYS A 238 -8.86 22.59 1.81
C LYS A 238 -8.67 24.07 1.45
N ARG A 239 -7.75 24.37 0.53
CA ARG A 239 -7.51 25.75 0.05
C ARG A 239 -8.72 26.32 -0.69
N LEU A 240 -9.38 25.52 -1.52
CA LEU A 240 -10.59 25.93 -2.23
C LEU A 240 -11.75 26.20 -1.27
N GLU A 241 -11.98 25.35 -0.27
CA GLU A 241 -13.03 25.54 0.74
C GLU A 241 -12.80 26.79 1.59
N ALA A 242 -11.54 27.14 1.87
CA ALA A 242 -11.19 28.34 2.61
C ALA A 242 -11.31 29.65 1.81
N MET A 243 -11.59 29.58 0.50
CA MET A 243 -11.71 30.79 -0.32
C MET A 243 -12.94 31.62 0.03
N ASN A 244 -12.74 32.93 0.07
CA ASN A 244 -13.76 33.91 0.36
C ASN A 244 -13.71 35.06 -0.65
N SER A 245 -14.82 35.32 -1.34
CA SER A 245 -14.99 36.43 -2.29
C SER A 245 -14.79 37.81 -1.71
N ASN A 246 -14.95 37.97 -0.39
CA ASN A 246 -14.73 39.24 0.29
C ASN A 246 -13.25 39.52 0.60
N ASP A 247 -12.35 38.54 0.41
CA ASP A 247 -10.92 38.76 0.61
C ASP A 247 -10.35 39.60 -0.57
N PRO A 248 -9.69 40.73 -0.31
CA PRO A 248 -9.04 41.53 -1.36
C PRO A 248 -8.00 40.74 -2.18
N ASN A 249 -7.48 39.63 -1.67
CA ASN A 249 -6.53 38.76 -2.37
C ASN A 249 -7.18 37.54 -3.06
N ALA A 250 -8.51 37.46 -3.10
CA ALA A 250 -9.23 36.28 -3.57
C ALA A 250 -8.87 35.87 -5.01
N ASP A 251 -8.72 36.83 -5.93
CA ASP A 251 -8.33 36.54 -7.32
C ASP A 251 -6.93 35.93 -7.42
N ARG A 252 -5.99 36.39 -6.58
CA ARG A 252 -4.65 35.82 -6.50
C ARG A 252 -4.67 34.42 -5.90
N ALA A 253 -5.46 34.21 -4.84
CA ALA A 253 -5.65 32.91 -4.22
C ALA A 253 -6.26 31.89 -5.20
N MET A 254 -7.24 32.32 -5.99
CA MET A 254 -7.83 31.51 -7.06
C MET A 254 -6.79 31.15 -8.12
N ALA A 255 -6.04 32.13 -8.62
CA ALA A 255 -5.00 31.88 -9.62
C ALA A 255 -3.95 30.87 -9.13
N ASN A 256 -3.61 30.90 -7.83
CA ASN A 256 -2.74 29.91 -7.22
C ASN A 256 -3.41 28.53 -7.12
N CYS A 257 -4.68 28.45 -6.72
CA CYS A 257 -5.42 27.19 -6.68
C CYS A 257 -5.53 26.52 -8.07
N ILE A 258 -5.70 27.32 -9.13
CA ILE A 258 -5.71 26.81 -10.52
C ILE A 258 -4.36 26.21 -10.88
N LYS A 259 -3.26 26.91 -10.57
CA LYS A 259 -1.91 26.39 -10.79
C LYS A 259 -1.66 25.10 -10.00
N ASP A 260 -2.08 25.07 -8.74
CA ASP A 260 -1.94 23.88 -7.88
C ASP A 260 -2.76 22.70 -8.42
N HIS A 261 -3.97 22.95 -8.92
CA HIS A 261 -4.79 21.93 -9.57
C HIS A 261 -4.13 21.36 -10.83
N GLN A 262 -3.61 22.23 -11.69
CA GLN A 262 -2.86 21.81 -12.88
C GLN A 262 -1.60 20.99 -12.52
N ASN A 263 -0.88 21.42 -11.48
CA ASN A 263 0.29 20.69 -10.97
C ASN A 263 -0.09 19.31 -10.39
N ALA A 264 -1.20 19.22 -9.66
CA ALA A 264 -1.70 17.96 -9.11
C ALA A 264 -2.14 16.99 -10.22
N ILE A 265 -2.81 17.49 -11.27
CA ILE A 265 -3.16 16.69 -12.46
C ILE A 265 -1.88 16.21 -13.16
N THR A 266 -0.92 17.09 -13.42
CA THR A 266 0.33 16.73 -14.10
C THR A 266 1.12 15.67 -13.31
N PHE A 267 1.09 15.76 -11.97
CA PHE A 267 1.66 14.74 -11.10
C PHE A 267 0.93 13.39 -11.20
N ALA A 268 -0.41 13.41 -11.19
CA ALA A 268 -1.21 12.20 -11.36
C ALA A 268 -1.00 11.55 -12.74
N ASP A 269 -0.90 12.34 -13.81
CA ASP A 269 -0.63 11.84 -15.17
C ASP A 269 0.76 11.18 -15.26
N ALA A 270 1.77 11.74 -14.57
CA ALA A 270 3.09 11.12 -14.49
C ALA A 270 3.06 9.78 -13.75
N LEU A 271 2.33 9.69 -12.64
CA LEU A 271 2.12 8.43 -11.93
C LEU A 271 1.37 7.40 -12.78
N GLU A 272 0.34 7.82 -13.50
CA GLU A 272 -0.41 6.92 -14.38
C GLU A 272 0.51 6.35 -15.46
N ARG A 273 1.36 7.16 -16.11
CA ARG A 273 2.33 6.66 -17.10
C ARG A 273 3.28 5.60 -16.54
N ILE A 274 3.77 5.78 -15.32
CA ILE A 274 4.67 4.82 -14.66
C ILE A 274 3.93 3.53 -14.31
N ILE A 275 2.69 3.63 -13.80
CA ILE A 275 2.03 2.54 -13.08
C ILE A 275 1.03 1.77 -13.95
N ASN A 276 0.53 2.35 -15.03
CA ASN A 276 -0.57 1.80 -15.84
C ASN A 276 -0.38 0.33 -16.27
N ILE A 277 0.75 0.02 -16.93
CA ILE A 277 1.06 -1.35 -17.39
C ILE A 277 1.42 -2.25 -16.19
N LEU A 278 2.15 -1.70 -15.22
CA LEU A 278 2.61 -2.43 -14.04
C LEU A 278 1.43 -2.89 -13.17
N ALA A 279 0.40 -2.05 -13.02
CA ALA A 279 -0.82 -2.38 -12.29
C ALA A 279 -1.58 -3.52 -12.96
N LEU A 280 -1.71 -3.52 -14.29
CA LEU A 280 -2.33 -4.63 -15.00
C LEU A 280 -1.57 -5.94 -14.74
N GLY A 281 -0.26 -5.92 -14.94
CA GLY A 281 0.61 -7.07 -14.66
C GLY A 281 0.47 -7.56 -13.23
N GLN A 282 0.44 -6.64 -12.26
CA GLN A 282 0.25 -6.95 -10.84
C GLN A 282 -1.06 -7.69 -10.60
N PHE A 283 -2.20 -7.16 -11.03
CA PHE A 283 -3.51 -7.76 -10.72
C PHE A 283 -3.69 -9.12 -11.39
N VAL A 284 -3.28 -9.27 -12.66
CA VAL A 284 -3.38 -10.54 -13.39
C VAL A 284 -2.49 -11.62 -12.74
N ILE A 285 -1.23 -11.27 -12.46
CA ILE A 285 -0.26 -12.23 -11.90
C ILE A 285 -0.56 -12.54 -10.43
N SER A 286 -1.02 -11.55 -9.65
CA SER A 286 -1.35 -11.76 -8.22
C SER A 286 -2.46 -12.78 -8.01
N THR A 287 -3.47 -12.82 -8.89
CA THR A 287 -4.52 -13.85 -8.82
C THR A 287 -3.93 -15.26 -8.89
N GLY A 288 -2.98 -15.48 -9.81
CA GLY A 288 -2.26 -16.74 -9.95
C GLY A 288 -1.32 -17.00 -8.77
N LEU A 289 -0.56 -16.00 -8.32
CA LEU A 289 0.35 -16.12 -7.17
C LEU A 289 -0.37 -16.52 -5.89
N VAL A 290 -1.49 -15.85 -5.56
CA VAL A 290 -2.30 -16.17 -4.38
C VAL A 290 -2.89 -17.57 -4.51
N CYS A 291 -3.32 -17.96 -5.71
CA CYS A 291 -3.85 -19.29 -5.98
C CYS A 291 -2.79 -20.39 -5.78
N PHE A 292 -1.64 -20.29 -6.46
CA PHE A 292 -0.57 -21.29 -6.36
C PHE A 292 0.02 -21.34 -4.95
N ALA A 293 0.21 -20.20 -4.28
CA ALA A 293 0.69 -20.17 -2.91
C ALA A 293 -0.32 -20.79 -1.94
N GLY A 294 -1.63 -20.54 -2.15
CA GLY A 294 -2.70 -21.16 -1.37
C GLY A 294 -2.71 -22.68 -1.51
N PHE A 295 -2.61 -23.19 -2.74
CA PHE A 295 -2.51 -24.63 -3.01
C PHE A 295 -1.26 -25.25 -2.37
N GLN A 296 -0.10 -24.58 -2.46
CA GLN A 296 1.15 -25.05 -1.85
C GLN A 296 1.08 -25.12 -0.33
N ILE A 297 0.36 -24.20 0.31
CA ILE A 297 0.13 -24.22 1.76
C ILE A 297 -0.70 -25.43 2.17
N THR A 298 -1.65 -25.84 1.33
CA THR A 298 -2.65 -26.86 1.67
C THR A 298 -2.20 -28.27 1.32
N SER A 299 -1.57 -28.46 0.15
CA SER A 299 -0.98 -29.75 -0.24
C SER A 299 0.21 -30.15 0.68
N MET A 300 0.99 -29.16 1.17
CA MET A 300 2.24 -29.43 1.90
C MET A 300 2.14 -29.31 3.43
N MET A 301 0.94 -29.45 4.02
CA MET A 301 0.71 -29.26 5.47
C MET A 301 1.58 -30.14 6.38
N LYS A 302 2.11 -31.26 5.87
CA LYS A 302 2.98 -32.18 6.63
C LYS A 302 4.40 -31.61 6.87
N ASN A 303 4.92 -30.75 5.98
CA ASN A 303 6.26 -30.17 6.13
C ASN A 303 6.20 -28.74 6.70
N LYS A 304 6.48 -28.62 8.01
CA LYS A 304 6.43 -27.35 8.75
C LYS A 304 7.33 -26.25 8.14
N ALA A 305 8.52 -26.60 7.63
CA ALA A 305 9.45 -25.63 7.06
C ALA A 305 8.93 -25.08 5.71
N ARG A 306 8.34 -25.96 4.89
CA ARG A 306 7.73 -25.58 3.60
C ARG A 306 6.47 -24.74 3.80
N LEU A 307 5.63 -25.13 4.75
CA LEU A 307 4.44 -24.37 5.15
C LEU A 307 4.78 -22.94 5.60
N MET A 308 5.84 -22.78 6.41
CA MET A 308 6.29 -21.48 6.88
C MET A 308 6.70 -20.56 5.72
N LYS A 309 7.51 -21.07 4.76
CA LYS A 309 7.94 -20.30 3.58
C LYS A 309 6.78 -19.76 2.77
N TYR A 310 5.89 -20.65 2.30
CA TYR A 310 4.80 -20.26 1.43
C TYR A 310 3.74 -19.42 2.14
N SER A 311 3.55 -19.62 3.44
CA SER A 311 2.71 -18.73 4.26
C SER A 311 3.27 -17.31 4.33
N MET A 312 4.57 -17.13 4.62
CA MET A 312 5.21 -15.80 4.62
C MET A 312 5.12 -15.11 3.25
N PHE A 313 5.34 -15.89 2.18
CA PHE A 313 5.18 -15.41 0.80
C PHE A 313 3.74 -14.94 0.53
N LEU A 314 2.74 -15.75 0.84
CA LEU A 314 1.33 -15.43 0.64
C LEU A 314 0.94 -14.15 1.41
N ASN A 315 1.37 -14.03 2.67
CA ASN A 315 1.12 -12.83 3.47
C ASN A 315 1.71 -11.57 2.83
N SER A 316 2.93 -11.67 2.29
CA SER A 316 3.60 -10.57 1.61
C SER A 316 2.90 -10.21 0.30
N ALA A 317 2.48 -11.19 -0.49
CA ALA A 317 1.76 -11.01 -1.75
C ALA A 317 0.37 -10.35 -1.55
N VAL A 318 -0.37 -10.78 -0.52
CA VAL A 318 -1.67 -10.16 -0.16
C VAL A 318 -1.47 -8.71 0.29
N LEU A 319 -0.44 -8.43 1.10
CA LEU A 319 -0.13 -7.07 1.53
C LEU A 319 0.27 -6.17 0.36
N GLU A 320 1.07 -6.68 -0.58
CA GLU A 320 1.41 -5.97 -1.81
C GLU A 320 0.14 -5.59 -2.59
N LEU A 321 -0.76 -6.54 -2.84
CA LEU A 321 -2.00 -6.29 -3.57
C LEU A 321 -2.90 -5.28 -2.84
N PHE A 322 -2.94 -5.36 -1.51
CA PHE A 322 -3.63 -4.38 -0.66
C PHE A 322 -3.04 -2.98 -0.83
N MET A 323 -1.70 -2.83 -0.80
CA MET A 323 -1.04 -1.52 -0.96
C MET A 323 -1.37 -0.88 -2.32
N PHE A 324 -1.29 -1.64 -3.42
CA PHE A 324 -1.73 -1.16 -4.73
C PHE A 324 -3.19 -0.68 -4.66
N SER A 325 -4.09 -1.58 -4.27
CA SER A 325 -5.53 -1.30 -4.24
C SER A 325 -5.92 -0.14 -3.31
N PHE A 326 -5.27 -0.03 -2.16
CA PHE A 326 -5.50 1.03 -1.18
C PHE A 326 -5.03 2.39 -1.69
N SER A 327 -3.82 2.46 -2.26
CA SER A 327 -3.30 3.73 -2.79
C SER A 327 -4.10 4.22 -3.99
N GLY A 328 -4.48 3.31 -4.91
CA GLY A 328 -5.39 3.63 -6.00
C GLY A 328 -6.76 4.07 -5.50
N HIS A 329 -7.30 3.40 -4.47
CA HIS A 329 -8.54 3.80 -3.85
C HIS A 329 -8.44 5.17 -3.17
N ALA A 330 -7.33 5.52 -2.50
CA ALA A 330 -7.13 6.83 -1.90
C ALA A 330 -7.07 7.96 -2.95
N LEU A 331 -6.62 7.67 -4.17
CA LEU A 331 -6.61 8.60 -5.29
C LEU A 331 -7.97 8.69 -6.00
N ILE A 332 -8.82 7.69 -5.84
CA ILE A 332 -10.20 7.72 -6.30
C ILE A 332 -11.08 8.36 -5.22
N ASP A 333 -11.19 7.77 -4.03
CA ASP A 333 -12.09 8.23 -2.98
C ASP A 333 -11.43 9.24 -2.03
N GLU A 334 -12.06 10.41 -1.89
CA GLU A 334 -12.31 11.00 -0.57
C GLU A 334 -13.56 11.88 -0.56
N ALA A 335 -14.73 11.29 -0.30
CA ALA A 335 -15.87 12.02 0.27
C ALA A 335 -15.93 11.95 1.82
N ILE A 336 -15.16 11.08 2.47
CA ILE A 336 -15.50 10.67 3.85
C ILE A 336 -14.88 11.55 4.96
N HIS A 337 -13.89 12.41 4.68
CA HIS A 337 -13.37 13.32 5.72
C HIS A 337 -14.18 14.61 5.91
N SER A 338 -15.04 14.98 4.95
CA SER A 338 -15.84 16.22 5.02
C SER A 338 -17.28 15.98 5.52
N SER A 339 -17.79 14.74 5.46
CA SER A 339 -19.19 14.46 5.85
C SER A 339 -19.41 13.95 7.27
N LEU A 340 -18.34 13.71 8.06
CA LEU A 340 -18.47 13.26 9.46
C LEU A 340 -18.38 14.41 10.48
N SER A 341 -18.14 15.65 10.03
CA SER A 341 -18.28 16.87 10.84
C SER A 341 -19.66 17.54 10.72
N LEU A 342 -20.53 17.06 9.82
CA LEU A 342 -21.92 17.48 9.72
C LEU A 342 -22.83 16.30 10.05
N GLN A 343 -22.94 15.99 11.34
CA GLN A 343 -24.11 15.30 11.88
C GLN A 343 -25.34 16.23 11.73
N SER A 344 -25.84 16.41 10.51
CA SER A 344 -27.20 16.88 10.27
C SER A 344 -28.10 15.65 10.16
N PRO A 345 -29.18 15.51 10.97
CA PRO A 345 -30.03 14.31 10.95
C PRO A 345 -30.96 14.21 9.74
N VAL A 346 -30.85 15.09 8.75
CA VAL A 346 -31.84 15.24 7.69
C VAL A 346 -31.14 15.07 6.35
N ILE A 347 -31.14 13.83 5.85
CA ILE A 347 -31.26 13.37 4.46
C ILE A 347 -30.68 11.95 4.40
N ASN A 348 -31.58 10.97 4.49
CA ASN A 348 -31.31 9.57 4.15
C ASN A 348 -31.15 9.45 2.63
N LEU A 349 -29.99 9.83 2.09
CA LEU A 349 -29.59 9.44 0.75
C LEU A 349 -28.18 8.85 0.82
N ARG A 350 -28.09 7.56 1.15
CA ARG A 350 -26.94 6.76 0.74
C ARG A 350 -27.12 6.46 -0.74
N PRO A 351 -26.23 7.00 -1.59
CA PRO A 351 -25.54 6.15 -2.53
C PRO A 351 -24.07 6.13 -2.12
N THR A 352 -23.51 4.93 -2.07
CA THR A 352 -22.08 4.67 -2.16
C THR A 352 -21.62 5.08 -3.57
N LEU A 353 -21.71 6.37 -3.89
CA LEU A 353 -21.16 6.94 -5.11
C LEU A 353 -19.70 7.18 -4.80
N VAL A 354 -18.84 6.32 -5.35
CA VAL A 354 -17.38 6.49 -5.36
C VAL A 354 -17.09 7.83 -6.03
N THR A 355 -17.00 8.90 -5.25
CA THR A 355 -16.64 10.22 -5.76
C THR A 355 -15.16 10.22 -6.02
N ASN A 356 -14.78 10.51 -7.25
CA ASN A 356 -13.37 10.61 -7.61
C ASN A 356 -12.74 11.89 -6.98
N GLN A 357 -11.41 11.93 -6.75
CA GLN A 357 -10.75 13.12 -6.16
C GLN A 357 -11.02 14.39 -6.97
N SER A 358 -11.18 14.28 -8.30
CA SER A 358 -11.52 15.41 -9.14
C SER A 358 -12.94 15.92 -8.88
N ASP A 359 -13.95 15.06 -8.68
CA ASP A 359 -15.31 15.46 -8.27
C ASP A 359 -15.29 16.12 -6.89
N ALA A 360 -14.47 15.59 -5.98
CA ALA A 360 -14.31 16.18 -4.66
C ALA A 360 -13.72 17.61 -4.74
N VAL A 361 -12.80 17.89 -5.68
CA VAL A 361 -12.34 19.25 -5.98
C VAL A 361 -13.49 20.14 -6.45
N SER A 362 -14.39 19.63 -7.30
CA SER A 362 -15.58 20.41 -7.71
C SER A 362 -16.51 20.70 -6.53
N LYS A 363 -16.68 19.75 -5.61
CA LYS A 363 -17.52 19.93 -4.42
C LYS A 363 -16.92 20.96 -3.46
N SER A 364 -15.62 20.85 -3.16
CA SER A 364 -14.88 21.81 -2.33
C SER A 364 -14.89 23.22 -2.94
N ALA A 365 -14.72 23.32 -4.26
CA ALA A 365 -14.91 24.56 -4.99
C ALA A 365 -16.32 25.13 -4.76
N TYR A 366 -17.36 24.31 -4.87
CA TYR A 366 -18.75 24.75 -4.70
C TYR A 366 -19.06 25.24 -3.29
N CYS A 367 -18.47 24.60 -2.27
CA CYS A 367 -18.61 24.98 -0.86
C CYS A 367 -17.86 26.26 -0.47
N SER A 368 -17.05 26.84 -1.37
CA SER A 368 -16.38 28.11 -1.10
C SER A 368 -17.35 29.29 -1.07
N TYR A 369 -16.97 30.42 -0.47
CA TYR A 369 -17.80 31.62 -0.44
C TYR A 369 -17.60 32.45 -1.72
N TRP A 370 -17.99 31.89 -2.87
CA TRP A 370 -17.70 32.46 -4.20
C TRP A 370 -18.81 33.33 -4.81
N ILE A 371 -20.02 33.26 -4.24
CA ILE A 371 -21.19 33.99 -4.75
C ILE A 371 -20.94 35.50 -4.62
N GLY A 372 -21.12 36.24 -5.72
CA GLY A 372 -20.88 37.69 -5.76
C GLY A 372 -19.41 38.09 -5.89
N GLY A 373 -18.48 37.13 -6.00
CA GLY A 373 -17.05 37.37 -6.14
C GLY A 373 -16.55 37.55 -7.59
N THR A 374 -15.42 38.23 -7.74
CA THR A 374 -14.73 38.46 -9.02
C THR A 374 -14.21 37.16 -9.67
N PHE A 375 -13.91 36.14 -8.87
CA PHE A 375 -13.33 34.88 -9.34
C PHE A 375 -14.33 33.81 -9.78
N GLY A 376 -15.64 34.08 -9.72
CA GLY A 376 -16.69 33.07 -9.91
C GLY A 376 -16.59 32.28 -11.23
N ARG A 377 -16.24 32.95 -12.34
CA ARG A 377 -16.02 32.30 -13.65
C ARG A 377 -14.85 31.31 -13.62
N SER A 378 -13.74 31.70 -13.01
CA SER A 378 -12.54 30.85 -12.90
C SER A 378 -12.84 29.59 -12.08
N LEU A 379 -13.64 29.73 -11.02
CA LEU A 379 -14.08 28.60 -10.21
C LEU A 379 -15.01 27.65 -10.96
N GLN A 380 -15.93 28.17 -11.79
CA GLN A 380 -16.78 27.34 -12.65
C GLN A 380 -15.95 26.49 -13.63
N ILE A 381 -14.88 27.05 -14.19
CA ILE A 381 -13.95 26.30 -15.05
C ILE A 381 -13.27 25.18 -14.25
N VAL A 382 -12.82 25.45 -13.02
CA VAL A 382 -12.25 24.44 -12.13
C VAL A 382 -13.26 23.30 -11.89
N MET A 383 -14.50 23.63 -11.53
CA MET A 383 -15.57 22.65 -11.32
C MET A 383 -15.82 21.79 -12.58
N MET A 384 -15.87 22.42 -13.75
CA MET A 384 -16.08 21.70 -15.02
C MET A 384 -14.91 20.79 -15.36
N ARG A 385 -13.67 21.24 -15.17
CA ARG A 385 -12.46 20.41 -15.38
C ARG A 385 -12.40 19.24 -14.39
N SER A 386 -12.84 19.48 -13.16
CA SER A 386 -12.91 18.51 -12.08
C SER A 386 -13.87 17.35 -12.34
N LYS A 387 -14.83 17.49 -13.27
CA LYS A 387 -15.70 16.36 -13.69
C LYS A 387 -14.94 15.28 -14.47
N VAL A 388 -13.75 15.58 -15.00
CA VAL A 388 -12.89 14.59 -15.67
C VAL A 388 -11.90 14.05 -14.64
N PRO A 389 -12.08 12.79 -14.19
CA PRO A 389 -11.34 12.27 -13.06
C PRO A 389 -9.90 11.96 -13.39
N SER A 390 -8.98 12.39 -12.52
CA SER A 390 -7.62 11.88 -12.50
C SER A 390 -7.65 10.49 -11.84
N ARG A 391 -7.76 9.42 -12.63
CA ARG A 391 -7.77 8.04 -12.13
C ARG A 391 -6.51 7.34 -12.62
N ILE A 392 -5.86 6.61 -11.73
CA ILE A 392 -4.85 5.64 -12.16
C ILE A 392 -5.59 4.43 -12.68
N THR A 393 -5.51 4.22 -13.99
CA THR A 393 -6.09 3.04 -14.62
C THR A 393 -5.04 1.94 -14.79
N ALA A 394 -5.46 0.68 -14.72
CA ALA A 394 -4.67 -0.47 -15.13
C ALA A 394 -5.08 -0.85 -16.56
N ALA A 395 -4.20 -0.54 -17.50
CA ALA A 395 -4.39 -0.57 -18.95
C ALA A 395 -5.71 0.03 -19.47
N LYS A 396 -6.33 0.96 -18.74
CA LYS A 396 -7.70 1.49 -19.01
C LYS A 396 -8.84 0.46 -18.91
N PHE A 397 -8.57 -0.79 -18.56
CA PHE A 397 -9.58 -1.85 -18.42
C PHE A 397 -10.00 -2.10 -16.97
N TYR A 398 -9.14 -1.78 -16.01
CA TYR A 398 -9.36 -2.11 -14.59
C TYR A 398 -8.99 -0.93 -13.69
N SER A 399 -9.84 -0.59 -12.73
CA SER A 399 -9.57 0.48 -11.76
C SER A 399 -8.90 -0.07 -10.52
N MET A 400 -7.78 0.52 -10.08
CA MET A 400 -7.11 0.11 -8.84
C MET A 400 -7.94 0.54 -7.62
N SER A 401 -8.72 -0.39 -7.05
CA SER A 401 -9.65 -0.11 -5.94
C SER A 401 -9.71 -1.26 -4.92
N LEU A 402 -10.26 -0.98 -3.73
CA LEU A 402 -10.51 -2.02 -2.72
C LEU A 402 -11.55 -3.07 -3.18
N GLU A 403 -12.45 -2.69 -4.09
CA GLU A 403 -13.39 -3.64 -4.70
C GLU A 403 -12.64 -4.66 -5.55
N SER A 404 -11.70 -4.18 -6.36
CA SER A 404 -10.81 -5.01 -7.18
C SER A 404 -9.95 -5.97 -6.35
N PHE A 405 -9.42 -5.50 -5.22
CA PHE A 405 -8.74 -6.36 -4.24
C PHE A 405 -9.62 -7.52 -3.76
N SER A 406 -10.85 -7.21 -3.36
CA SER A 406 -11.82 -8.21 -2.89
C SER A 406 -12.16 -9.24 -3.97
N GLN A 407 -12.35 -8.78 -5.21
CA GLN A 407 -12.59 -9.64 -6.37
C GLN A 407 -11.41 -10.59 -6.61
N VAL A 408 -10.17 -10.10 -6.62
CA VAL A 408 -8.98 -10.94 -6.79
C VAL A 408 -8.90 -12.01 -5.71
N LEU A 409 -9.04 -11.64 -4.42
CA LEU A 409 -9.02 -12.63 -3.34
C LEU A 409 -10.13 -13.68 -3.48
N SER A 410 -11.34 -13.28 -3.86
CA SER A 410 -12.45 -14.19 -4.08
C SER A 410 -12.18 -15.16 -5.23
N THR A 411 -11.69 -14.66 -6.37
CA THR A 411 -11.37 -15.50 -7.54
C THR A 411 -10.22 -16.46 -7.24
N SER A 412 -9.15 -16.00 -6.58
CA SER A 412 -8.06 -16.86 -6.14
C SER A 412 -8.54 -17.97 -5.20
N PHE A 413 -9.45 -17.68 -4.27
CA PHE A 413 -10.04 -18.69 -3.39
C PHE A 413 -10.83 -19.75 -4.18
N SER A 414 -11.64 -19.34 -5.15
CA SER A 414 -12.34 -20.26 -6.04
C SER A 414 -11.36 -21.16 -6.80
N TYR A 415 -10.26 -20.62 -7.34
CA TYR A 415 -9.26 -21.42 -8.04
C TYR A 415 -8.48 -22.36 -7.12
N ILE A 416 -8.18 -21.95 -5.87
CA ILE A 416 -7.59 -22.85 -4.87
C ILE A 416 -8.50 -24.06 -4.66
N MET A 417 -9.81 -23.84 -4.48
CA MET A 417 -10.77 -24.93 -4.30
C MET A 417 -10.78 -25.89 -5.50
N VAL A 418 -10.73 -25.36 -6.72
CA VAL A 418 -10.66 -26.18 -7.95
C VAL A 418 -9.39 -27.02 -7.99
N LEU A 419 -8.22 -26.42 -7.75
CA LEU A 419 -6.95 -27.16 -7.72
C LEU A 419 -6.95 -28.26 -6.66
N MET A 420 -7.54 -28.00 -5.50
CA MET A 420 -7.65 -28.98 -4.42
C MET A 420 -8.60 -30.13 -4.76
N THR A 421 -9.71 -29.84 -5.43
CA THR A 421 -10.62 -30.92 -5.89
C THR A 421 -9.96 -31.76 -6.99
N ALA A 422 -9.11 -31.17 -7.82
CA ALA A 422 -8.39 -31.87 -8.87
C ALA A 422 -7.24 -32.73 -8.31
N SER A 423 -6.71 -32.42 -7.13
CA SER A 423 -5.58 -33.14 -6.52
C SER A 423 -5.99 -34.35 -5.65
N GLU A 424 -7.22 -34.86 -5.76
CA GLU A 424 -7.73 -36.04 -5.01
C GLU A 424 -7.41 -36.06 -3.49
N GLU A 425 -7.49 -34.91 -2.81
CA GLU A 425 -7.40 -34.88 -1.33
C GLU A 425 -8.80 -34.85 -0.66
N SER A 426 -8.94 -35.64 0.40
CA SER A 426 -10.15 -36.20 1.01
C SER A 426 -11.05 -35.21 1.82
N PRO A 427 -12.24 -35.62 2.34
CA PRO A 427 -13.30 -34.75 2.90
C PRO A 427 -12.97 -33.90 4.15
N ILE A 428 -11.71 -33.87 4.61
CA ILE A 428 -11.22 -32.93 5.63
C ILE A 428 -11.30 -31.46 5.12
N LEU A 429 -11.31 -31.30 3.79
CA LEU A 429 -11.29 -30.04 3.04
C LEU A 429 -12.53 -29.15 3.16
N THR A 430 -13.72 -29.68 3.42
CA THR A 430 -14.91 -28.85 3.67
C THR A 430 -14.81 -28.10 5.00
N SER A 431 -14.15 -28.70 6.00
CA SER A 431 -13.88 -28.04 7.28
C SER A 431 -12.76 -26.99 7.19
N LEU A 432 -11.74 -27.24 6.37
CA LEU A 432 -10.64 -26.29 6.14
C LEU A 432 -11.08 -25.12 5.26
N SER A 433 -11.92 -25.34 4.24
CA SER A 433 -12.47 -24.27 3.41
C SER A 433 -13.36 -23.30 4.20
N THR A 434 -14.20 -23.82 5.11
CA THR A 434 -15.02 -23.00 6.01
C THR A 434 -14.17 -22.24 7.03
N GLN A 435 -13.10 -22.85 7.56
CA GLN A 435 -12.18 -22.17 8.47
C GLN A 435 -11.28 -21.14 7.79
N LEU A 436 -10.85 -21.38 6.54
CA LEU A 436 -10.04 -20.44 5.77
C LEU A 436 -10.89 -19.26 5.29
N GLN A 437 -12.17 -19.49 4.92
CA GLN A 437 -13.16 -18.43 4.74
C GLN A 437 -13.40 -17.63 6.03
N GLN A 438 -13.47 -18.29 7.18
CA GLN A 438 -13.60 -17.61 8.47
C GLN A 438 -12.34 -16.78 8.78
N ALA A 439 -11.14 -17.30 8.51
CA ALA A 439 -9.87 -16.59 8.71
C ALA A 439 -9.73 -15.38 7.78
N LEU A 440 -10.11 -15.49 6.49
CA LEU A 440 -10.13 -14.39 5.54
C LEU A 440 -11.20 -13.34 5.87
N LYS A 441 -12.40 -13.76 6.28
CA LYS A 441 -13.42 -12.83 6.82
C LYS A 441 -12.93 -12.14 8.09
N THR A 442 -12.22 -12.86 8.96
CA THR A 442 -11.63 -12.31 10.19
C THR A 442 -10.47 -11.37 9.86
N LEU A 443 -9.66 -11.66 8.84
CA LEU A 443 -8.58 -10.81 8.35
C LEU A 443 -9.14 -9.54 7.70
N ASN A 444 -10.13 -9.66 6.81
CA ASN A 444 -10.83 -8.50 6.24
C ASN A 444 -11.54 -7.68 7.33
N SER A 445 -12.17 -8.34 8.30
CA SER A 445 -12.81 -7.68 9.46
C SER A 445 -11.78 -7.03 10.38
N HIS A 446 -10.60 -7.61 10.58
CA HIS A 446 -9.52 -7.03 11.39
C HIS A 446 -8.76 -5.94 10.65
N ILE A 447 -8.53 -6.04 9.35
CA ILE A 447 -7.98 -4.97 8.53
C ILE A 447 -8.96 -3.79 8.54
N TYR A 448 -10.25 -4.06 8.34
CA TYR A 448 -11.30 -3.06 8.43
C TYR A 448 -11.44 -2.47 9.84
N LYS A 449 -11.40 -3.29 10.91
CA LYS A 449 -11.46 -2.84 12.30
C LYS A 449 -10.21 -2.11 12.75
N SER A 450 -9.01 -2.54 12.38
CA SER A 450 -7.75 -1.82 12.64
C SER A 450 -7.73 -0.49 11.91
N PHE A 451 -8.30 -0.44 10.70
CA PHE A 451 -8.51 0.81 9.96
C PHE A 451 -9.54 1.73 10.66
N VAL A 452 -10.64 1.18 11.18
CA VAL A 452 -11.67 1.93 11.93
C VAL A 452 -11.17 2.38 13.31
N LEU A 453 -10.42 1.54 14.03
CA LEU A 453 -9.82 1.85 15.34
C LEU A 453 -8.70 2.88 15.21
N TYR A 454 -7.88 2.80 14.17
CA TYR A 454 -6.93 3.87 13.84
C TYR A 454 -7.64 5.20 13.55
N LYS A 455 -8.81 5.16 12.89
CA LYS A 455 -9.66 6.34 12.66
C LYS A 455 -10.20 6.95 13.97
N LEU A 456 -10.39 6.14 15.01
CA LEU A 456 -10.83 6.58 16.35
C LEU A 456 -9.68 7.15 17.19
N ASP A 457 -8.46 6.62 17.06
CA ASP A 457 -7.27 7.16 17.73
C ASP A 457 -6.82 8.50 17.13
N VAL A 458 -6.93 8.69 15.81
CA VAL A 458 -6.64 9.98 15.15
C VAL A 458 -7.69 11.05 15.51
N ALA A 459 -8.94 10.65 15.77
CA ALA A 459 -9.98 11.56 16.26
C ALA A 459 -9.82 11.93 17.76
N SER A 460 -8.88 11.28 18.47
CA SER A 460 -8.71 11.42 19.92
C SER A 460 -7.38 12.07 20.31
N CYS A 461 -7.18 13.34 19.94
CA CYS A 461 -6.21 14.23 20.61
C CYS A 461 -6.60 15.73 20.46
N PRO A 462 -6.18 16.62 21.37
CA PRO A 462 -7.07 17.16 22.40
C PRO A 462 -7.81 18.44 21.99
N LYS A 463 -9.00 18.61 22.60
CA LYS A 463 -9.77 19.86 22.65
C LYS A 463 -8.92 20.99 23.21
N SER A 464 -8.34 21.79 22.32
CA SER A 464 -7.94 23.17 22.61
C SER A 464 -8.21 23.96 21.33
N PHE A 465 -8.83 25.13 21.46
CA PHE A 465 -9.51 25.92 20.42
C PHE A 465 -11.01 25.61 20.21
N LEU A 466 -11.80 25.92 21.24
CA LEU A 466 -13.14 26.48 21.02
C LEU A 466 -13.02 28.01 21.17
N PRO A 467 -13.59 28.83 20.27
CA PRO A 467 -13.73 30.26 20.52
C PRO A 467 -14.80 30.51 21.59
N ASN A 468 -14.54 31.56 22.38
CA ASN A 468 -15.32 32.11 23.48
C ASN A 468 -16.84 32.26 23.17
N PRO A 469 -17.77 31.77 24.01
CA PRO A 469 -19.22 31.73 23.71
C PRO A 469 -19.98 33.06 23.88
N ASN A 470 -19.32 34.22 24.00
CA ASN A 470 -19.99 35.48 24.36
C ASN A 470 -20.53 36.32 23.19
N HIS A 471 -20.92 35.71 22.06
CA HIS A 471 -21.52 36.44 20.95
C HIS A 471 -22.60 35.66 20.20
N ILE A 472 -23.58 35.10 20.92
CA ILE A 472 -24.89 34.75 20.34
C ILE A 472 -25.98 35.10 21.36
N SER A 473 -26.21 36.40 21.54
CA SER A 473 -27.48 36.93 22.03
C SER A 473 -28.39 37.16 20.83
N HIS A 474 -29.69 36.88 20.99
CA HIS A 474 -30.77 36.92 19.99
C HIS A 474 -31.03 35.62 19.22
N LEU A 475 -31.66 34.65 19.89
CA LEU A 475 -33.06 34.29 19.59
C LEU A 475 -33.59 33.37 20.70
N ALA A 476 -34.55 33.93 21.43
CA ALA A 476 -35.16 33.40 22.61
C ALA A 476 -36.42 32.58 22.26
N PHE A 477 -36.58 31.46 22.99
CA PHE A 477 -37.84 30.87 23.49
C PHE A 477 -38.84 30.24 22.50
N TYR A 478 -39.05 28.92 22.64
CA TYR A 478 -40.23 28.36 23.32
C TYR A 478 -39.87 26.97 23.90
N GLY A 479 -40.16 26.76 25.19
CA GLY A 479 -39.71 25.61 25.97
C GLY A 479 -40.74 24.49 26.15
N THR A 480 -40.26 23.31 26.56
CA THR A 480 -40.71 22.49 27.72
C THR A 480 -39.91 21.18 27.76
N PRO A 481 -39.81 20.50 28.93
CA PRO A 481 -38.65 19.68 29.28
C PRO A 481 -38.85 18.20 28.93
N CYS A 482 -37.84 17.56 28.32
CA CYS A 482 -37.79 16.10 28.19
C CYS A 482 -36.87 15.50 29.25
N THR A 483 -37.48 14.58 29.99
CA THR A 483 -36.94 13.81 31.08
C THR A 483 -35.82 12.87 30.64
N HIS A 484 -34.83 12.78 31.52
CA HIS A 484 -33.73 11.82 31.52
C HIS A 484 -34.29 10.38 31.52
N ASN A 485 -33.93 9.56 30.53
CA ASN A 485 -33.69 8.10 30.58
C ASN A 485 -34.02 7.44 29.23
N SER A 486 -33.00 6.94 28.53
CA SER A 486 -33.03 5.65 27.80
C SER A 486 -31.80 5.48 26.89
N TRP A 487 -30.61 5.23 27.44
CA TRP A 487 -29.47 4.66 26.71
C TRP A 487 -28.61 3.76 27.61
N CYS A 488 -29.27 2.87 28.37
CA CYS A 488 -28.59 1.85 29.20
C CYS A 488 -29.08 0.40 28.96
N SER A 489 -29.86 0.11 27.90
CA SER A 489 -30.46 -1.22 27.70
C SER A 489 -29.91 -2.05 26.54
N LEU A 490 -28.84 -1.64 25.85
CA LEU A 490 -28.29 -2.40 24.70
C LEU A 490 -26.90 -3.03 24.92
N PHE A 491 -26.38 -3.03 26.15
CA PHE A 491 -25.12 -3.71 26.51
C PHE A 491 -25.27 -4.88 27.50
N ARG A 492 -26.49 -5.39 27.72
CA ARG A 492 -26.72 -6.64 28.49
C ARG A 492 -27.59 -7.59 27.70
N THR A 493 -26.98 -8.37 26.83
CA THR A 493 -27.38 -9.74 26.46
C THR A 493 -26.36 -10.24 25.43
N GLY A 494 -25.59 -11.28 25.78
CA GLY A 494 -24.54 -11.83 24.91
C GLY A 494 -23.32 -12.40 25.63
N VAL A 495 -23.31 -12.42 26.98
CA VAL A 495 -22.32 -13.18 27.78
C VAL A 495 -23.06 -14.22 28.62
N VAL A 496 -23.66 -15.22 27.98
CA VAL A 496 -24.03 -16.50 28.58
C VAL A 496 -23.93 -17.55 27.47
N GLY A 497 -23.04 -18.53 27.61
CA GLY A 497 -22.96 -19.68 26.69
C GLY A 497 -21.54 -20.10 26.28
N SER A 498 -20.61 -20.26 27.23
CA SER A 498 -19.34 -20.96 26.99
C SER A 498 -18.91 -21.65 28.28
N LYS A 499 -19.62 -22.71 28.67
CA LYS A 499 -19.20 -23.59 29.77
C LYS A 499 -19.48 -25.08 29.55
N GLU A 500 -19.84 -25.50 28.34
CA GLU A 500 -20.27 -26.88 28.09
C GLU A 500 -19.60 -27.53 26.86
N SER A 501 -18.33 -27.17 26.60
CA SER A 501 -17.54 -27.79 25.53
C SER A 501 -16.12 -28.21 25.97
N ASP A 502 -15.77 -28.01 27.24
CA ASP A 502 -14.41 -28.26 27.76
C ASP A 502 -14.16 -29.72 28.19
N ASN A 503 -15.11 -30.64 27.97
CA ASN A 503 -14.97 -32.03 28.44
C ASN A 503 -14.88 -33.11 27.36
N ILE A 504 -14.70 -32.76 26.08
CA ILE A 504 -14.43 -33.75 25.03
C ILE A 504 -13.35 -33.22 24.08
N GLN A 505 -12.12 -33.06 24.57
CA GLN A 505 -10.92 -33.03 23.71
C GLN A 505 -9.60 -33.19 24.48
N LYS A 506 -9.58 -34.04 25.51
CA LYS A 506 -8.33 -34.63 26.02
C LYS A 506 -8.16 -36.01 25.42
N GLN A 507 -7.75 -36.08 24.15
CA GLN A 507 -7.01 -37.20 23.60
C GLN A 507 -6.47 -36.84 22.21
N ASN A 508 -5.20 -37.18 22.00
CA ASN A 508 -4.36 -37.02 20.81
C ASN A 508 -3.68 -35.66 20.61
N GLY A 509 -2.40 -35.63 21.03
CA GLY A 509 -1.43 -34.56 20.83
C GLY A 509 -1.06 -34.36 19.36
N THR A 510 -1.97 -33.75 18.61
CA THR A 510 -1.67 -33.08 17.35
C THR A 510 -1.95 -31.59 17.56
N VAL A 511 -0.94 -30.75 17.38
CA VAL A 511 -1.14 -29.29 17.36
C VAL A 511 -2.06 -29.02 16.18
N SER A 512 -3.34 -28.79 16.47
CA SER A 512 -4.36 -28.59 15.45
C SER A 512 -3.99 -27.39 14.59
N SER A 513 -4.07 -27.55 13.26
CA SER A 513 -3.84 -26.53 12.24
C SER A 513 -4.58 -25.21 12.51
N THR A 514 -5.68 -25.27 13.28
CA THR A 514 -6.42 -24.12 13.83
C THR A 514 -5.56 -23.20 14.69
N GLU A 515 -4.67 -23.73 15.52
CA GLU A 515 -3.88 -22.95 16.46
C GLU A 515 -2.77 -22.18 15.74
N VAL A 516 -2.21 -22.76 14.67
CA VAL A 516 -1.13 -22.16 13.87
C VAL A 516 -1.67 -21.01 13.00
N LEU A 517 -2.76 -21.22 12.28
CA LEU A 517 -3.38 -20.17 11.45
C LEU A 517 -3.94 -19.03 12.30
N THR A 518 -4.52 -19.34 13.46
CA THR A 518 -5.00 -18.32 14.40
C THR A 518 -3.84 -17.56 15.05
N LYS A 519 -2.72 -18.22 15.35
CA LYS A 519 -1.49 -17.54 15.83
C LYS A 519 -0.85 -16.68 14.74
N LEU A 520 -0.87 -17.11 13.47
CA LEU A 520 -0.37 -16.33 12.34
C LEU A 520 -1.24 -15.10 12.08
N ALA A 521 -2.58 -15.24 12.07
CA ALA A 521 -3.49 -14.10 11.97
C ALA A 521 -3.33 -13.12 13.15
N ARG A 522 -3.17 -13.63 14.39
CA ARG A 522 -2.88 -12.79 15.57
C ARG A 522 -1.49 -12.15 15.51
N SER A 523 -0.49 -12.82 14.93
CA SER A 523 0.87 -12.29 14.75
C SER A 523 0.91 -11.20 13.68
N PHE A 524 0.20 -11.39 12.57
CA PHE A 524 -0.06 -10.37 11.55
C PHE A 524 -0.77 -9.15 12.15
N THR A 525 -1.81 -9.39 12.96
CA THR A 525 -2.57 -8.33 13.64
C THR A 525 -1.74 -7.60 14.71
N ARG A 526 -0.89 -8.31 15.47
CA ARG A 526 0.05 -7.68 16.42
C ARG A 526 1.12 -6.86 15.69
N SER A 527 1.62 -7.32 14.55
CA SER A 527 2.62 -6.59 13.76
C SER A 527 2.03 -5.33 13.12
N LEU A 528 0.72 -5.31 12.85
CA LEU A 528 -0.04 -4.15 12.39
C LEU A 528 -0.44 -3.16 13.52
N LEU A 529 -0.63 -3.64 14.76
CA LEU A 529 -1.11 -2.82 15.89
C LEU A 529 0.00 -2.31 16.82
N VAL A 530 1.21 -2.87 16.76
CA VAL A 530 2.36 -2.49 17.62
C VAL A 530 3.34 -1.54 16.89
N GLY A 531 3.02 -1.10 15.67
CA GLY A 531 3.89 -0.27 14.81
C GLY A 531 3.41 1.15 14.53
#